data_AF-A0A427L9X6-F1
#
_entry.id   AF-A0A427L9X6-F1
#
_cell.length_a   1.000
_cell.length_b   1.000
_cell.length_c   1.000
_cell.angle_alpha   90.00
_cell.angle_beta   90.00
_cell.angle_gamma   90.00
#
_symmetry.space_group_name_H-M   'P 1'
#
loop_
_entity.id
_entity.type
_entity.pdbx_description
1 polymer ?
#
loop_
_entity_poly.entity_id
_entity_poly.type
_entity_poly.pdbx_seq_one_letter_code
_entity_poly.pdbx_strand_id
1 'polypeptide(L)'
;MLSRFGRRRDAPGSEQAVALRDAVPDGVDSLLGEIAAIEAAACDVYDRHNLPAQWGQYRRQGENGAWEKLADQLSPAEKWAMIQAAPSEEGWRFASLDGIGALSAIPEVRHASAVLAACRGLRQRLTDAEPITPQDLADAIRLGAAWRRLDAESAASPLLFQPLASSR
;
A
#
# COMPACT_ATOMS: atom_id res chain seq x y z
N MET A 1 73.10 8.40 13.93
CA MET A 1 71.78 8.92 14.38
C MET A 1 70.72 8.14 13.60
N LEU A 2 70.24 7.01 14.13
CA LEU A 2 69.01 6.87 14.94
C LEU A 2 67.71 7.19 14.17
N SER A 3 67.11 6.13 13.61
CA SER A 3 65.68 5.79 13.61
C SER A 3 64.72 6.71 12.81
N ARG A 4 63.63 6.25 12.16
CA ARG A 4 62.67 5.20 12.53
C ARG A 4 61.96 4.63 11.29
N PHE A 5 61.92 3.30 11.23
CA PHE A 5 60.83 2.54 10.62
C PHE A 5 59.53 2.82 11.38
N GLY A 6 58.41 2.94 10.66
CA GLY A 6 57.08 3.16 11.21
C GLY A 6 55.98 2.67 10.28
N ARG A 7 55.90 1.34 10.16
CA ARG A 7 54.90 0.54 9.47
C ARG A 7 53.48 0.95 9.91
N ARG A 8 52.67 1.53 9.01
CA ARG A 8 51.23 1.79 9.25
C ARG A 8 50.49 0.46 9.06
N ARG A 9 50.16 -0.22 10.16
CA ARG A 9 49.32 -1.43 10.19
C ARG A 9 47.86 -1.03 10.34
N ASP A 10 47.06 -1.54 9.39
CA ASP A 10 45.70 -2.08 9.49
C ASP A 10 44.67 -1.34 10.35
N ALA A 11 43.73 -0.71 9.67
CA ALA A 11 42.46 -0.28 10.23
C ALA A 11 41.56 -1.51 10.48
N PRO A 12 40.96 -1.68 11.67
CA PRO A 12 39.92 -2.68 11.89
C PRO A 12 38.59 -2.08 11.40
N GLY A 13 38.39 -2.06 10.08
CA GLY A 13 37.18 -1.52 9.46
C GLY A 13 36.34 -2.56 8.72
N SER A 14 36.83 -3.79 8.58
CA SER A 14 36.24 -4.80 7.68
C SER A 14 35.35 -5.83 8.37
N GLU A 15 35.40 -6.00 9.69
CA GLU A 15 34.54 -7.00 10.37
C GLU A 15 33.15 -6.44 10.74
N GLN A 16 33.03 -5.15 11.04
CA GLN A 16 31.73 -4.52 11.34
C GLN A 16 30.82 -4.35 10.11
N ALA A 17 31.40 -4.25 8.91
CA ALA A 17 30.64 -4.16 7.66
C ALA A 17 30.04 -5.52 7.23
N VAL A 18 30.60 -6.63 7.71
CA VAL A 18 30.10 -7.98 7.41
C VAL A 18 29.02 -8.39 8.44
N ALA A 19 29.17 -7.99 9.70
CA ALA A 19 28.20 -8.27 10.76
C ALA A 19 26.83 -7.57 10.59
N LEU A 20 26.77 -6.44 9.87
CA LEU A 20 25.51 -5.74 9.61
C LEU A 20 24.62 -6.45 8.55
N ARG A 21 25.17 -7.41 7.81
CA ARG A 21 24.45 -8.11 6.72
C ARG A 21 23.66 -9.33 7.21
N ASP A 22 23.94 -9.82 8.43
CA ASP A 22 23.27 -10.99 9.03
C ASP A 22 22.07 -10.62 9.93
N ALA A 23 21.73 -9.33 10.08
CA ALA A 23 20.64 -8.84 10.93
C ALA A 23 19.42 -8.32 10.13
N VAL A 24 19.17 -8.86 8.93
CA VAL A 24 18.07 -8.43 8.04
C VAL A 24 16.76 -9.27 8.10
N PRO A 25 16.59 -10.34 8.91
CA PRO A 25 15.27 -10.97 9.05
C PRO A 25 14.24 -10.07 9.75
N ASP A 26 14.62 -9.49 10.90
CA ASP A 26 13.69 -8.77 11.78
C ASP A 26 13.17 -7.45 11.18
N GLY A 27 13.97 -6.82 10.32
CA GLY A 27 13.61 -5.54 9.69
C GLY A 27 12.54 -5.69 8.60
N VAL A 28 12.56 -6.78 7.84
CA VAL A 28 11.57 -7.04 6.79
C VAL A 28 10.23 -7.41 7.41
N ASP A 29 10.23 -8.27 8.43
CA ASP A 29 8.99 -8.66 9.13
C ASP A 29 8.35 -7.47 9.86
N SER A 30 9.15 -6.61 10.49
CA SER A 30 8.65 -5.36 11.08
C SER A 30 8.03 -4.44 10.02
N LEU A 31 8.67 -4.30 8.85
CA LEU A 31 8.14 -3.48 7.76
C LEU A 31 6.85 -4.08 7.16
N LEU A 32 6.76 -5.39 7.03
CA LEU A 32 5.54 -6.08 6.59
C LEU A 32 4.37 -5.86 7.57
N GLY A 33 4.66 -5.81 8.87
CA GLY A 33 3.70 -5.45 9.91
C GLY A 33 3.17 -4.02 9.76
N GLU A 34 4.05 -3.05 9.54
CA GLU A 34 3.67 -1.66 9.29
C GLU A 34 2.83 -1.52 8.01
N ILE A 35 3.20 -2.21 6.93
CA ILE A 35 2.40 -2.24 5.69
C ILE A 35 0.99 -2.79 5.97
N ALA A 36 0.86 -3.83 6.79
CA ALA A 36 -0.45 -4.39 7.14
C ALA A 36 -1.32 -3.39 7.93
N ALA A 37 -0.72 -2.63 8.85
CA ALA A 37 -1.44 -1.59 9.59
C ALA A 37 -1.95 -0.46 8.68
N ILE A 38 -1.11 0.00 7.75
CA ILE A 38 -1.47 1.03 6.77
C ILE A 38 -2.58 0.53 5.84
N GLU A 39 -2.52 -0.72 5.40
CA GLU A 39 -3.58 -1.33 4.58
C GLU A 39 -4.90 -1.41 5.32
N ALA A 40 -4.90 -1.82 6.59
CA ALA A 40 -6.10 -1.88 7.40
C ALA A 40 -6.79 -0.51 7.47
N ALA A 41 -6.02 0.55 7.72
CA ALA A 41 -6.54 1.92 7.73
C ALA A 41 -7.11 2.35 6.37
N ALA A 42 -6.49 1.96 5.25
CA ALA A 42 -7.03 2.24 3.92
C ALA A 42 -8.32 1.45 3.63
N CYS A 43 -8.40 0.20 4.11
CA CYS A 43 -9.61 -0.61 4.04
C CYS A 43 -10.75 -0.02 4.88
N ASP A 44 -10.47 0.55 6.06
CA ASP A 44 -11.49 1.25 6.86
C ASP A 44 -12.10 2.44 6.11
N VAL A 45 -11.31 3.15 5.29
CA VAL A 45 -11.84 4.19 4.40
C VAL A 45 -12.81 3.58 3.39
N TYR A 46 -12.45 2.46 2.77
CA TYR A 46 -13.34 1.77 1.81
C TYR A 46 -14.64 1.31 2.47
N ASP A 47 -14.58 0.73 3.67
CA ASP A 47 -15.78 0.30 4.41
C ASP A 47 -16.72 1.45 4.72
N ARG A 48 -16.20 2.63 5.12
CA ARG A 48 -17.02 3.85 5.33
C ARG A 48 -17.76 4.31 4.06
N HIS A 49 -17.28 3.93 2.88
CA HIS A 49 -17.89 4.27 1.59
C HIS A 49 -18.61 3.09 0.92
N ASN A 50 -18.87 2.00 1.64
CA ASN A 50 -19.50 0.79 1.10
C ASN A 50 -18.73 0.18 -0.08
N LEU A 51 -17.40 0.31 -0.07
CA LEU A 51 -16.52 -0.36 -1.01
C LEU A 51 -15.98 -1.65 -0.39
N PRO A 52 -15.58 -2.64 -1.20
CA PRO A 52 -14.99 -3.87 -0.66
C PRO A 52 -13.69 -3.58 0.09
N ALA A 53 -13.50 -4.17 1.27
CA ALA A 53 -12.27 -4.05 2.08
C ALA A 53 -11.37 -5.31 2.05
N GLN A 54 -11.73 -6.32 1.26
CA GLN A 54 -10.96 -7.56 1.17
C GLN A 54 -10.05 -7.57 -0.06
N TRP A 55 -8.85 -8.13 0.06
CA TRP A 55 -8.01 -8.36 -1.11
C TRP A 55 -8.72 -9.28 -2.11
N GLY A 56 -8.65 -8.92 -3.39
CA GLY A 56 -9.36 -9.63 -4.44
C GLY A 56 -9.42 -8.88 -5.76
N GLN A 57 -10.04 -9.57 -6.72
CA GLN A 57 -10.49 -9.03 -8.00
C GLN A 57 -12.00 -8.88 -7.94
N TYR A 58 -12.48 -7.77 -8.48
CA TYR A 58 -13.88 -7.36 -8.38
C TYR A 58 -14.44 -6.98 -9.74
N ARG A 59 -15.75 -7.15 -9.89
CA ARG A 59 -16.52 -6.61 -11.01
C ARG A 59 -17.63 -5.70 -10.52
N ARG A 60 -18.08 -4.79 -11.37
CA ARG A 60 -19.25 -3.94 -11.15
C ARG A 60 -20.05 -3.83 -12.43
N GLN A 61 -21.37 -3.94 -12.32
CA GLN A 61 -22.28 -3.71 -13.44
C GLN A 61 -22.77 -2.25 -13.42
N GLY A 62 -22.61 -1.54 -14.53
CA GLY A 62 -23.05 -0.14 -14.65
C GLY A 62 -22.35 0.84 -13.70
N GLU A 63 -22.82 2.09 -13.70
CA GLU A 63 -22.18 3.16 -12.93
C GLU A 63 -22.53 3.18 -11.43
N ASN A 64 -23.64 2.55 -11.06
CA ASN A 64 -24.16 2.53 -9.68
C ASN A 64 -24.26 1.13 -9.08
N GLY A 65 -23.78 0.09 -9.77
CA GLY A 65 -23.79 -1.27 -9.22
C GLY A 65 -22.84 -1.43 -8.03
N ALA A 66 -23.08 -2.47 -7.22
CA ALA A 66 -22.14 -2.86 -6.17
C ALA A 66 -20.92 -3.59 -6.78
N TRP A 67 -19.78 -3.50 -6.11
CA TRP A 67 -18.61 -4.30 -6.45
C TRP A 67 -18.79 -5.72 -5.92
N GLU A 68 -18.72 -6.71 -6.81
CA GLU A 68 -18.81 -8.13 -6.49
C GLU A 68 -17.43 -8.77 -6.58
N LYS A 69 -17.04 -9.54 -5.55
CA LYS A 69 -15.78 -10.27 -5.54
C LYS A 69 -15.86 -11.45 -6.52
N LEU A 70 -14.85 -11.56 -7.37
CA LEU A 70 -14.70 -12.62 -8.37
C LEU A 70 -13.79 -13.74 -7.87
N ALA A 71 -12.60 -13.37 -7.43
CA ALA A 71 -11.56 -14.27 -6.97
C ALA A 71 -10.53 -13.49 -6.13
N ASP A 72 -9.71 -14.19 -5.35
CA ASP A 72 -8.60 -13.57 -4.62
C ASP A 72 -7.50 -13.08 -5.58
N GLN A 73 -7.17 -13.91 -6.58
CA GLN A 73 -6.27 -13.59 -7.66
C GLN A 73 -6.84 -14.08 -8.99
N LEU A 74 -6.51 -13.36 -10.07
CA LEU A 74 -6.79 -13.78 -11.44
C LEU A 74 -5.51 -13.62 -12.24
N SER A 75 -5.15 -14.65 -13.00
CA SER A 75 -4.09 -14.56 -13.98
C SER A 75 -4.43 -13.53 -15.08
N PRO A 76 -3.44 -12.97 -15.78
CA PRO A 76 -3.68 -12.08 -16.91
C PRO A 76 -4.58 -12.71 -17.98
N ALA A 77 -4.43 -14.02 -18.24
CA ALA A 77 -5.22 -14.75 -19.21
C ALA A 77 -6.71 -14.85 -18.79
N GLU A 78 -6.99 -15.17 -17.53
CA GLU A 78 -8.35 -15.20 -17.00
C GLU A 78 -9.00 -13.81 -17.04
N LYS A 79 -8.26 -12.76 -16.64
CA LYS A 79 -8.75 -11.38 -16.75
C LYS A 79 -9.13 -11.03 -18.19
N TRP A 80 -8.27 -11.38 -19.14
CA TRP A 80 -8.51 -11.09 -20.55
C TRP A 80 -9.72 -11.84 -21.11
N ALA A 81 -9.87 -13.12 -20.75
CA ALA A 81 -11.04 -13.91 -21.11
C ALA A 81 -12.33 -13.31 -20.55
N MET A 82 -12.32 -12.84 -19.30
CA MET A 82 -13.47 -12.19 -18.68
C MET A 82 -13.84 -10.87 -19.35
N ILE A 83 -12.86 -10.04 -19.72
CA ILE A 83 -13.10 -8.79 -20.45
C ILE A 83 -13.73 -9.08 -21.82
N GLN A 84 -13.25 -10.11 -22.53
CA GLN A 84 -13.80 -10.49 -23.83
C GLN A 84 -15.21 -11.11 -23.73
N ALA A 85 -15.53 -11.81 -22.65
CA ALA A 85 -16.84 -12.41 -22.42
C ALA A 85 -17.90 -11.39 -21.93
N ALA A 86 -17.48 -10.21 -21.47
CA ALA A 86 -18.39 -9.21 -20.92
C ALA A 86 -19.17 -8.49 -22.05
N PRO A 87 -20.52 -8.48 -22.00
CA PRO A 87 -21.32 -7.73 -22.96
C PRO A 87 -21.00 -6.23 -22.89
N SER A 88 -20.69 -5.62 -24.04
CA SER A 88 -20.32 -4.20 -24.11
C SER A 88 -21.47 -3.26 -23.74
N GLU A 89 -22.73 -3.72 -23.84
CA GLU A 89 -23.92 -2.90 -23.61
C GLU A 89 -24.26 -2.67 -22.13
N GLU A 90 -23.69 -3.47 -21.21
CA GLU A 90 -24.05 -3.44 -19.78
C GLU A 90 -23.08 -2.63 -18.90
N GLY A 91 -22.05 -2.02 -19.50
CA GLY A 91 -21.14 -1.11 -18.80
C GLY A 91 -20.34 -1.78 -17.66
N TRP A 92 -19.95 -3.03 -17.85
CA TRP A 92 -19.14 -3.79 -16.88
C TRP A 92 -17.79 -3.13 -16.62
N ARG A 93 -17.39 -3.08 -15.34
CA ARG A 93 -16.05 -2.65 -14.91
C ARG A 93 -15.39 -3.75 -14.09
N PHE A 94 -14.07 -3.88 -14.23
CA PHE A 94 -13.25 -4.84 -13.50
C PHE A 94 -12.09 -4.09 -12.83
N ALA A 95 -11.80 -4.42 -11.57
CA ALA A 95 -10.69 -3.82 -10.83
C ALA A 95 -10.19 -4.76 -9.73
N SER A 96 -8.90 -4.65 -9.38
CA SER A 96 -8.38 -5.16 -8.10
C SER A 96 -8.82 -4.24 -6.96
N LEU A 97 -8.75 -4.72 -5.71
CA LEU A 97 -8.99 -3.89 -4.52
C LEU A 97 -8.25 -2.54 -4.61
N ASP A 98 -6.95 -2.58 -4.90
CA ASP A 98 -6.08 -1.41 -5.03
C ASP A 98 -6.46 -0.44 -6.17
N GLY A 99 -7.30 -0.87 -7.11
CA GLY A 99 -7.73 -0.09 -8.27
C GLY A 99 -9.17 0.42 -8.22
N ILE A 100 -10.01 -0.04 -7.28
CA ILE A 100 -11.44 0.33 -7.21
C ILE A 100 -11.62 1.84 -7.04
N GLY A 101 -10.85 2.45 -6.14
CA GLY A 101 -11.01 3.85 -5.78
C GLY A 101 -10.31 4.83 -6.71
N ALA A 102 -9.49 4.38 -7.67
CA ALA A 102 -8.58 5.23 -8.43
C ALA A 102 -9.29 6.36 -9.21
N LEU A 103 -10.51 6.09 -9.71
CA LEU A 103 -11.33 7.05 -10.47
C LEU A 103 -12.54 7.55 -9.67
N SER A 104 -12.56 7.37 -8.35
CA SER A 104 -13.66 7.84 -7.50
C SER A 104 -13.76 9.36 -7.51
N ALA A 105 -14.98 9.91 -7.43
CA ALA A 105 -15.19 11.34 -7.22
C ALA A 105 -14.74 11.79 -5.82
N ILE A 106 -14.75 10.88 -4.84
CA ILE A 106 -14.43 11.16 -3.44
C ILE A 106 -12.90 11.17 -3.25
N PRO A 107 -12.28 12.27 -2.77
CA PRO A 107 -10.83 12.37 -2.61
C PRO A 107 -10.21 11.33 -1.68
N GLU A 108 -10.81 11.08 -0.52
CA GLU A 108 -10.29 10.11 0.45
C GLU A 108 -10.30 8.67 -0.11
N VAL A 109 -11.28 8.32 -0.93
CA VAL A 109 -11.32 7.01 -1.63
C VAL A 109 -10.20 6.88 -2.65
N ARG A 110 -9.93 7.93 -3.44
CA ARG A 110 -8.79 7.92 -4.36
C ARG A 110 -7.47 7.77 -3.61
N HIS A 111 -7.38 8.43 -2.45
CA HIS A 111 -6.22 8.33 -1.60
C HIS A 111 -6.00 6.92 -1.06
N ALA A 112 -7.04 6.30 -0.50
CA ALA A 112 -6.99 4.92 -0.03
C ALA A 112 -6.60 3.94 -1.15
N SER A 113 -7.11 4.15 -2.38
CA SER A 113 -6.67 3.39 -3.56
C SER A 113 -5.16 3.50 -3.81
N ALA A 114 -4.62 4.72 -3.78
CA ALA A 114 -3.19 4.94 -4.00
C ALA A 114 -2.33 4.30 -2.90
N VAL A 115 -2.77 4.34 -1.65
CA VAL A 115 -2.10 3.67 -0.52
C VAL A 115 -2.10 2.16 -0.72
N LEU A 116 -3.24 1.55 -1.05
CA LEU A 116 -3.35 0.11 -1.29
C LEU A 116 -2.46 -0.34 -2.47
N ALA A 117 -2.42 0.43 -3.55
CA ALA A 117 -1.54 0.15 -4.69
C ALA A 117 -0.05 0.20 -4.31
N ALA A 118 0.35 1.18 -3.49
CA ALA A 118 1.72 1.29 -2.99
C ALA A 118 2.08 0.13 -2.05
N CYS A 119 1.19 -0.23 -1.12
CA CYS A 119 1.40 -1.36 -0.22
C CYS A 119 1.54 -2.68 -0.97
N ARG A 120 0.70 -2.92 -1.99
CA ARG A 120 0.79 -4.09 -2.86
C ARG A 120 2.13 -4.17 -3.58
N GLY A 121 2.56 -3.06 -4.19
CA GLY A 121 3.85 -3.00 -4.89
C GLY A 121 5.03 -3.27 -3.95
N LEU A 122 5.01 -2.67 -2.75
CA LEU A 122 6.06 -2.86 -1.76
C LEU A 122 6.11 -4.30 -1.23
N ARG A 123 4.96 -4.92 -0.94
CA ARG A 123 4.91 -6.34 -0.53
C ARG A 123 5.45 -7.28 -1.59
N GLN A 124 5.06 -7.08 -2.84
CA GLN A 124 5.48 -7.95 -3.93
C GLN A 124 7.01 -7.94 -4.04
N ARG A 125 7.63 -6.76 -4.01
CA ARG A 125 9.09 -6.61 -4.08
C ARG A 125 9.83 -7.16 -2.86
N LEU A 126 9.29 -6.97 -1.66
CA LEU A 126 9.86 -7.55 -0.44
C LEU A 126 9.79 -9.09 -0.44
N THR A 127 8.74 -9.65 -1.03
CA THR A 127 8.53 -11.11 -1.13
C THR A 127 9.41 -11.72 -2.22
N ASP A 128 9.57 -11.02 -3.35
CA ASP A 128 10.33 -11.50 -4.51
C ASP A 128 11.85 -11.30 -4.38
N ALA A 129 12.32 -10.72 -3.25
CA ALA A 129 13.73 -10.39 -2.97
C ALA A 129 14.41 -9.57 -4.08
N GLU A 130 13.63 -8.74 -4.80
CA GLU A 130 14.15 -7.89 -5.86
C GLU A 130 15.00 -6.73 -5.29
N PRO A 131 16.06 -6.32 -6.01
CA PRO A 131 16.86 -5.18 -5.58
C PRO A 131 16.03 -3.90 -5.54
N ILE A 132 16.12 -3.17 -4.42
CA ILE A 132 15.44 -1.88 -4.23
C ILE A 132 15.80 -0.92 -5.38
N THR A 133 14.78 -0.47 -6.08
CA THR A 133 14.86 0.43 -7.22
C THR A 133 14.60 1.89 -6.80
N PRO A 134 15.00 2.87 -7.64
CA PRO A 134 14.63 4.28 -7.42
C PRO A 134 13.11 4.53 -7.38
N GLN A 135 12.32 3.67 -8.03
CA GLN A 135 10.86 3.74 -7.98
C GLN A 135 10.33 3.36 -6.60
N ASP A 136 11.02 2.48 -5.88
CA ASP A 136 10.63 2.04 -4.52
C ASP A 136 10.85 3.14 -3.49
N LEU A 137 11.94 3.89 -3.65
CA LEU A 137 12.17 5.10 -2.87
C LEU A 137 11.07 6.14 -3.15
N ALA A 138 10.67 6.31 -4.41
CA ALA A 138 9.58 7.21 -4.77
C ALA A 138 8.22 6.74 -4.22
N ASP A 139 7.95 5.43 -4.22
CA ASP A 139 6.74 4.84 -3.64
C ASP A 139 6.71 5.00 -2.12
N ALA A 140 7.83 4.76 -1.43
CA ALA A 140 7.95 4.98 0.02
C ALA A 140 7.76 6.46 0.41
N ILE A 141 8.32 7.39 -0.38
CA ILE A 141 8.11 8.83 -0.19
C ILE A 141 6.63 9.20 -0.42
N ARG A 142 6.02 8.68 -1.49
CA ARG A 142 4.59 8.86 -1.78
C ARG A 142 3.73 8.32 -0.64
N LEU A 143 4.05 7.13 -0.12
CA LEU A 143 3.38 6.49 1.00
C LEU A 143 3.47 7.35 2.28
N GLY A 144 4.67 7.80 2.64
CA GLY A 144 4.84 8.67 3.81
C GLY A 144 4.11 10.01 3.68
N ALA A 145 4.05 10.59 2.47
CA ALA A 145 3.28 11.79 2.19
C ALA A 145 1.76 11.54 2.18
N ALA A 146 1.35 10.35 1.75
CA ALA A 146 -0.04 9.91 1.76
C ALA A 146 -0.53 9.73 3.21
N TRP A 147 0.19 8.96 4.00
CA TRP A 147 -0.08 8.71 5.42
C TRP A 147 -0.28 9.99 6.24
N ARG A 148 0.63 10.96 6.11
CA ARG A 148 0.53 12.24 6.83
C ARG A 148 -0.72 13.06 6.47
N ARG A 149 -1.28 12.88 5.26
CA ARG A 149 -2.51 13.56 4.86
C ARG A 149 -3.74 12.90 5.47
N LEU A 150 -3.78 11.56 5.51
CA LEU A 150 -4.83 10.83 6.23
C LEU A 150 -4.83 11.18 7.71
N ASP A 151 -3.66 11.19 8.34
CA ASP A 151 -3.52 11.54 9.76
C ASP A 151 -3.96 12.98 10.04
N ALA A 152 -3.60 13.93 9.16
CA ALA A 152 -4.03 15.32 9.27
C ALA A 152 -5.54 15.51 9.03
N GLU A 153 -6.16 14.78 8.11
CA GLU A 153 -7.62 14.82 7.85
C GLU A 153 -8.42 14.14 8.97
N SER A 154 -7.87 13.08 9.55
CA SER A 154 -8.41 12.39 10.73
C SER A 154 -8.31 13.27 11.99
N ALA A 155 -7.18 13.93 12.19
CA ALA A 155 -6.98 14.93 13.25
C ALA A 155 -7.74 16.25 13.03
N ALA A 156 -8.16 16.55 11.79
CA ALA A 156 -9.04 17.66 11.46
C ALA A 156 -10.54 17.29 11.55
N SER A 157 -10.86 16.02 11.78
CA SER A 157 -12.22 15.51 12.04
C SER A 157 -12.58 15.26 13.51
N PRO A 158 -12.14 16.05 14.53
CA PRO A 158 -12.75 15.97 15.83
C PRO A 158 -14.01 16.87 15.83
N LEU A 159 -15.17 16.25 16.05
CA LEU A 159 -16.43 16.89 16.50
C LEU A 159 -17.42 17.45 15.44
N LEU A 160 -17.99 16.57 14.61
CA LEU A 160 -19.36 16.78 14.06
C LEU A 160 -20.39 15.77 14.58
N PHE A 161 -20.20 15.28 15.81
CA PHE A 161 -21.26 14.62 16.58
C PHE A 161 -21.39 15.28 17.95
N GLN A 162 -22.07 16.42 18.01
CA GLN A 162 -22.79 16.82 19.23
C GLN A 162 -24.22 16.28 19.11
N PRO A 163 -24.70 15.46 20.06
CA PRO A 163 -26.12 15.13 20.11
C PRO A 163 -26.89 16.40 20.50
N LEU A 164 -27.92 16.70 19.71
CA LEU A 164 -28.90 17.75 19.96
C LEU A 164 -29.55 17.49 21.33
N ALA A 165 -29.14 18.25 22.35
CA ALA A 165 -29.82 18.25 23.64
C ALA A 165 -31.25 18.76 23.42
N SER A 166 -32.23 17.85 23.53
CA SER A 166 -33.65 18.18 23.47
C SER A 166 -34.04 19.05 24.65
N SER A 167 -34.66 20.19 24.33
CA SER A 167 -35.38 21.06 25.27
C SER A 167 -36.42 20.27 26.07
N ARG A 168 -36.47 20.53 27.38
CA ARG A 168 -37.69 20.69 28.19
C ARG A 168 -37.38 21.38 29.50
#